data_AF-A0A5T4STX4-F1
#
_entry.id   AF-A0A5T4STX4-F1
#
_cell.length_a   1.000
_cell.length_b   1.000
_cell.length_c   1.000
_cell.angle_alpha   90.00
_cell.angle_beta   90.00
_cell.angle_gamma   90.00
#
_symmetry.space_group_name_H-M   'P 1'
#
loop_
_entity.id
_entity.type
_entity.pdbx_description
1 polymer ?
#
loop_
_entity_poly.entity_id
_entity_poly.type
_entity_poly.pdbx_seq_one_letter_code
_entity_poly.pdbx_strand_id
1 'polypeptide(L)'
;MKGQKQFYLLQCSPHFHQSVLLQLSRSGIAYYNPVIRTFYKRRDCSAYRGQIMPMFPGYVFVLLDFEVVHPSCFTWMKNVYGLVSFGEYPAEVPLSVINEVKEQEKIFSMNLSLMNNSCLAKILLLADASKRGQVFADYVCNRKYDRLKNDSYKRKAETATQCTLPSYRSSC
;
A
#
# COMPACT_ATOMS: atom_id res chain seq x y z
N MET A 1 -1.89 26.40 -15.70
CA MET A 1 -1.23 25.37 -14.88
C MET A 1 -1.90 24.06 -15.25
N LYS A 2 -1.14 22.98 -15.50
CA LYS A 2 -1.72 21.70 -15.93
C LYS A 2 -2.03 20.90 -14.67
N GLY A 3 -3.31 20.68 -14.36
CA GLY A 3 -3.74 19.76 -13.31
C GLY A 3 -2.98 18.44 -13.38
N GLN A 4 -2.26 18.11 -12.31
CA GLN A 4 -1.50 16.88 -12.19
C GLN A 4 -2.36 15.85 -11.47
N LYS A 5 -2.68 14.77 -12.17
CA LYS A 5 -3.38 13.63 -11.57
C LYS A 5 -2.44 12.90 -10.63
N GLN A 6 -2.81 12.84 -9.36
CA GLN A 6 -2.04 12.15 -8.32
C GLN A 6 -2.91 11.11 -7.61
N PHE A 7 -2.29 10.02 -7.15
CA PHE A 7 -2.99 9.04 -6.35
C PHE A 7 -3.12 9.53 -4.91
N TYR A 8 -4.31 9.37 -4.35
CA TYR A 8 -4.62 9.60 -2.95
C TYR A 8 -5.27 8.35 -2.35
N LEU A 9 -5.23 8.25 -1.02
CA LEU A 9 -5.87 7.16 -0.30
C LEU A 9 -7.21 7.62 0.25
N LEU A 10 -8.29 6.96 -0.17
CA LEU A 10 -9.64 7.18 0.34
C LEU A 10 -9.94 6.16 1.44
N GLN A 11 -10.36 6.65 2.61
CA GLN A 11 -10.80 5.80 3.71
C GLN A 11 -12.32 5.63 3.65
N CYS A 12 -12.77 4.38 3.77
CA CYS A 12 -14.18 4.02 3.73
C CYS A 12 -14.50 2.88 4.69
N SER A 13 -15.79 2.61 4.89
CA SER A 13 -16.22 1.46 5.71
C SER A 13 -15.82 0.13 5.03
N PRO A 14 -15.07 -0.77 5.71
CA PRO A 14 -14.73 -2.09 5.18
C PRO A 14 -15.96 -2.93 4.82
N HIS A 15 -17.06 -2.78 5.58
CA HIS A 15 -18.30 -3.52 5.35
C HIS A 15 -19.05 -3.09 4.08
N PHE A 16 -18.88 -1.83 3.68
CA PHE A 16 -19.56 -1.23 2.52
C PHE A 16 -18.61 -0.93 1.36
N HIS A 17 -17.42 -1.54 1.36
CA HIS A 17 -16.36 -1.31 0.37
C HIS A 17 -16.89 -1.39 -1.08
N GLN A 18 -17.64 -2.46 -1.40
CA GLN A 18 -18.21 -2.65 -2.73
C GLN A 18 -19.19 -1.54 -3.13
N SER A 19 -20.00 -1.05 -2.19
CA SER A 19 -20.94 0.05 -2.42
C SER A 19 -20.21 1.35 -2.73
N VAL A 20 -19.08 1.60 -2.07
CA VAL A 20 -18.22 2.76 -2.32
C VAL A 20 -17.57 2.68 -3.70
N LEU A 21 -17.06 1.52 -4.13
CA LEU A 21 -16.51 1.35 -5.48
C LEU A 21 -17.55 1.64 -6.59
N LEU A 22 -18.80 1.23 -6.38
CA LEU A 22 -19.90 1.54 -7.29
C LEU A 22 -20.22 3.03 -7.33
N GLN A 23 -20.19 3.71 -6.18
CA GLN A 23 -20.35 5.17 -6.12
C GLN A 23 -19.22 5.89 -6.87
N LEU A 24 -17.96 5.51 -6.64
CA LEU A 24 -16.80 6.08 -7.34
C LEU A 24 -16.92 5.90 -8.87
N SER A 25 -17.32 4.71 -9.31
CA SER A 25 -17.55 4.42 -10.73
C SER A 25 -18.63 5.32 -11.34
N ARG A 26 -19.75 5.50 -10.63
CA ARG A 26 -20.87 6.35 -11.07
C ARG A 26 -20.50 7.83 -11.12
N SER A 27 -19.65 8.29 -10.20
CA SER A 27 -19.15 9.66 -10.16
C SER A 27 -18.01 9.90 -11.15
N GLY A 28 -17.61 8.91 -11.95
CA GLY A 28 -16.52 9.05 -12.92
C GLY A 28 -15.13 9.19 -12.31
N ILE A 29 -14.96 8.83 -11.02
CA ILE A 29 -13.69 8.94 -10.32
C ILE A 29 -12.87 7.68 -10.59
N ALA A 30 -11.70 7.85 -11.22
CA ALA A 30 -10.79 6.76 -11.45
C ALA A 30 -10.21 6.25 -10.12
N TYR A 31 -10.23 4.93 -9.93
CA TYR A 31 -9.70 4.29 -8.72
C TYR A 31 -8.93 3.01 -9.05
N TYR A 32 -8.09 2.61 -8.11
CA TYR A 32 -7.40 1.33 -8.09
C TYR A 32 -7.71 0.65 -6.76
N ASN A 33 -8.21 -0.59 -6.84
CA ASN A 33 -8.56 -1.40 -5.68
C ASN A 33 -7.90 -2.78 -5.82
N PRO A 34 -6.73 -3.01 -5.20
CA PRO A 34 -6.06 -4.29 -5.29
C PRO A 34 -6.85 -5.39 -4.57
N VAL A 35 -6.93 -6.57 -5.16
CA VAL A 35 -7.73 -7.70 -4.65
C VAL A 35 -6.91 -8.99 -4.58
N ILE A 36 -7.26 -9.84 -3.61
CA ILE A 36 -6.69 -11.17 -3.43
C ILE A 36 -7.77 -12.24 -3.46
N ARG A 37 -7.40 -13.43 -3.92
CA ARG A 37 -8.23 -14.63 -3.80
C ARG A 37 -7.90 -15.33 -2.49
N THR A 38 -8.88 -15.41 -1.61
CA THR A 38 -8.79 -16.16 -0.37
C THR A 38 -9.72 -17.37 -0.43
N PHE A 39 -9.48 -18.35 0.42
CA PHE A 39 -10.34 -19.52 0.55
C PHE A 39 -10.79 -19.62 2.00
N TYR A 40 -12.10 -19.77 2.20
CA TYR A 40 -12.65 -20.02 3.53
C TYR A 40 -13.34 -21.38 3.56
N LYS A 41 -13.25 -22.05 4.71
CA LYS A 41 -13.89 -23.34 4.92
C LYS A 41 -15.41 -23.15 4.96
N ARG A 42 -16.12 -23.95 4.18
CA ARG A 42 -17.58 -23.98 4.21
C ARG A 42 -18.06 -24.56 5.54
N ARG A 43 -19.17 -24.01 6.05
CA ARG A 43 -19.79 -24.51 7.29
C ARG A 43 -20.60 -25.79 7.06
N ASP A 44 -21.13 -25.95 5.86
CA ASP A 44 -22.05 -27.02 5.45
C ASP A 44 -21.35 -28.26 4.87
N CYS A 45 -20.07 -28.18 4.52
CA CYS A 45 -19.31 -29.32 3.97
C CYS A 45 -17.79 -29.16 4.20
N SER A 46 -17.04 -30.24 3.99
CA SER A 46 -15.57 -30.28 4.07
C SER A 46 -14.86 -29.61 2.88
N ALA A 47 -15.54 -28.72 2.15
CA ALA A 47 -14.98 -28.00 1.01
C ALA A 47 -14.60 -26.56 1.36
N TYR A 48 -13.72 -25.97 0.56
CA TYR A 48 -13.35 -24.56 0.65
C TYR A 48 -14.03 -23.77 -0.47
N ARG A 49 -14.43 -22.53 -0.18
CA ARG A 49 -14.97 -21.62 -1.19
C ARG A 49 -13.99 -20.47 -1.41
N GLY A 50 -13.67 -20.22 -2.68
CA GLY A 50 -12.88 -19.06 -3.08
C GLY A 50 -13.69 -17.78 -2.93
N GLN A 51 -13.06 -16.73 -2.43
CA GLN A 51 -13.61 -15.39 -2.31
C GLN A 51 -12.57 -14.38 -2.80
N ILE A 52 -13.01 -13.39 -3.57
CA ILE A 52 -12.19 -12.23 -3.91
C ILE A 52 -12.43 -11.18 -2.81
N MET A 53 -11.35 -10.73 -2.18
CA MET A 53 -11.39 -9.71 -1.14
C MET A 53 -10.40 -8.58 -1.45
N PRO A 54 -10.70 -7.33 -1.05
CA PRO A 54 -9.71 -6.25 -1.11
C PRO A 54 -8.46 -6.61 -0.30
N MET A 55 -7.27 -6.30 -0.83
CA MET A 55 -6.01 -6.46 -0.08
C MET A 55 -6.00 -5.57 1.17
N PHE A 56 -6.55 -4.36 1.05
CA PHE A 56 -6.64 -3.36 2.12
C PHE A 56 -8.09 -2.96 2.37
N PRO A 57 -8.85 -3.73 3.16
CA PRO A 57 -10.24 -3.39 3.45
C PRO A 57 -10.37 -2.02 4.12
N GLY A 58 -11.32 -1.21 3.63
CA GLY A 58 -11.55 0.15 4.12
C GLY A 58 -10.64 1.22 3.49
N TYR A 59 -9.80 0.85 2.53
CA TYR A 59 -8.96 1.79 1.81
C TYR A 59 -9.04 1.57 0.30
N VAL A 60 -9.14 2.65 -0.47
CA VAL A 60 -9.18 2.63 -1.93
C VAL A 60 -8.23 3.69 -2.47
N PHE A 61 -7.41 3.35 -3.47
CA PHE A 61 -6.60 4.37 -4.13
C PHE A 61 -7.47 5.10 -5.16
N VAL A 62 -7.53 6.41 -5.08
CA VAL A 62 -8.27 7.25 -6.02
C VAL A 62 -7.28 8.14 -6.78
N LEU A 63 -7.45 8.25 -8.09
CA LEU A 63 -6.65 9.14 -8.93
C LEU A 63 -7.41 10.45 -9.07
N LEU A 64 -6.88 11.52 -8.49
CA LEU A 64 -7.54 12.80 -8.42
C LEU A 64 -6.71 13.89 -9.06
N ASP A 65 -7.43 14.85 -9.62
CA ASP A 65 -6.92 16.15 -10.03
C ASP A 65 -7.77 17.16 -9.27
N PHE A 66 -7.17 17.86 -8.29
CA PHE A 66 -7.93 18.80 -7.47
C PHE A 66 -8.39 20.06 -8.23
N GLU A 67 -7.87 20.30 -9.44
CA GLU A 67 -8.41 21.34 -10.31
C GLU A 67 -9.77 20.93 -10.91
N VAL A 68 -10.03 19.62 -11.04
CA VAL A 68 -11.25 19.06 -11.66
C VAL A 68 -12.22 18.50 -10.62
N VAL A 69 -11.71 17.85 -9.58
CA VAL A 69 -12.50 17.17 -8.54
C VAL A 69 -12.19 17.79 -7.19
N HIS A 70 -13.13 18.57 -6.66
CA HIS A 70 -12.97 19.14 -5.32
C HIS A 70 -13.10 18.04 -4.24
N PRO A 71 -12.24 18.02 -3.20
CA PRO A 71 -12.30 17.02 -2.11
C PRO A 71 -13.67 16.88 -1.44
N SER A 72 -14.47 17.94 -1.42
CA SER A 72 -15.83 17.95 -0.88
C SER A 72 -16.78 16.97 -1.57
N CYS A 73 -16.46 16.49 -2.78
CA CYS A 73 -17.24 15.45 -3.47
C CYS A 73 -17.37 14.18 -2.60
N PHE A 74 -16.32 13.84 -1.85
CA PHE A 74 -16.30 12.65 -0.99
C PHE A 74 -17.21 12.78 0.23
N THR A 75 -17.44 14.00 0.73
CA THR A 75 -18.30 14.25 1.91
C THR A 75 -19.75 13.83 1.66
N TRP A 76 -20.19 13.81 0.40
CA TRP A 76 -21.55 13.45 0.00
C TRP A 76 -21.71 11.95 -0.26
N MET A 77 -20.60 11.20 -0.34
CA MET A 77 -20.62 9.77 -0.58
C MET A 77 -20.89 9.01 0.72
N LYS A 78 -21.86 8.08 0.67
CA LYS A 78 -22.20 7.27 1.85
C LYS A 78 -21.09 6.27 2.14
N ASN A 79 -20.76 6.10 3.42
CA ASN A 79 -19.75 5.18 3.94
C ASN A 79 -18.30 5.53 3.56
N VAL A 80 -18.06 6.77 3.12
CA VAL A 80 -16.74 7.34 2.92
C VAL A 80 -16.41 8.21 4.12
N TYR A 81 -15.24 8.01 4.72
CA TYR A 81 -14.77 8.80 5.86
C TYR A 81 -13.98 10.04 5.39
N GLY A 82 -13.34 9.93 4.23
CA GLY A 82 -12.60 11.03 3.61
C GLY A 82 -11.27 10.56 3.03
N LEU A 83 -10.49 11.52 2.54
CA LEU A 83 -9.11 11.26 2.15
C LEU A 83 -8.25 11.13 3.40
N VAL A 84 -7.31 10.19 3.38
CA VAL A 84 -6.31 10.06 4.44
C VAL A 84 -5.37 11.25 4.35
N SER A 85 -5.22 11.99 5.44
CA SER A 85 -4.40 13.21 5.53
C SER A 85 -3.41 13.16 6.69
N PHE A 86 -2.31 13.90 6.56
CA PHE A 86 -1.33 14.13 7.64
C PHE A 86 -1.25 15.63 7.87
N GLY A 87 -1.80 16.09 8.98
CA GLY A 87 -2.05 17.51 9.20
C GLY A 87 -3.24 17.98 8.36
N GLU A 88 -3.06 19.07 7.63
CA GLU A 88 -4.18 19.77 6.97
C GLU A 88 -4.48 19.28 5.55
N TYR A 89 -3.55 18.56 4.89
CA TYR A 89 -3.64 18.21 3.48
C TYR A 89 -3.73 16.69 3.23
N PRO A 90 -4.52 16.24 2.23
CA PRO A 90 -4.56 14.84 1.81
C PRO A 90 -3.18 14.28 1.46
N ALA A 91 -2.92 13.05 1.89
CA ALA A 91 -1.66 12.36 1.66
C ALA A 91 -1.57 11.86 0.21
N GLU A 92 -0.56 12.34 -0.51
CA GLU A 92 -0.24 11.85 -1.84
C GLU A 92 0.43 10.48 -1.77
N VAL A 93 -0.06 9.53 -2.56
CA VAL A 93 0.53 8.21 -2.73
C VAL A 93 1.47 8.25 -3.94
N PRO A 94 2.78 8.03 -3.76
CA PRO A 94 3.72 7.99 -4.87
C PRO A 94 3.43 6.82 -5.80
N LEU A 95 3.63 7.02 -7.12
CA LEU A 95 3.43 5.97 -8.12
C LEU A 95 4.30 4.72 -7.85
N SER A 96 5.47 4.89 -7.22
CA SER A 96 6.31 3.75 -6.81
C SER A 96 5.57 2.79 -5.87
N VAL A 97 4.80 3.31 -4.91
CA VAL A 97 4.01 2.51 -3.97
C VAL A 97 2.89 1.77 -4.70
N ILE A 98 2.20 2.43 -5.64
CA ILE A 98 1.18 1.80 -6.48
C ILE A 98 1.77 0.64 -7.28
N ASN A 99 2.97 0.82 -7.85
CA ASN A 99 3.65 -0.22 -8.59
C ASN A 99 4.09 -1.39 -7.70
N GLU A 100 4.58 -1.11 -6.49
CA GLU A 100 4.90 -2.15 -5.49
C GLU A 100 3.65 -2.95 -5.11
N VAL A 101 2.53 -2.28 -4.86
CA VAL A 101 1.24 -2.93 -4.54
C VAL A 101 0.76 -3.81 -5.70
N LYS A 102 0.86 -3.33 -6.95
CA LYS A 102 0.54 -4.13 -8.16
C LYS A 102 1.41 -5.37 -8.27
N GLU A 103 2.70 -5.24 -7.98
CA GLU A 103 3.61 -6.38 -8.04
C GLU A 103 3.27 -7.41 -6.96
N GLN A 104 2.98 -6.96 -5.74
CA GLN A 104 2.53 -7.87 -4.68
C GLN A 104 1.19 -8.52 -4.99
N GLU A 105 0.23 -7.80 -5.59
CA GLU A 105 -1.04 -8.36 -6.03
C GLU A 105 -0.84 -9.54 -7.03
N LYS A 106 0.08 -9.38 -7.99
CA LYS A 106 0.47 -10.45 -8.91
C LYS A 106 1.08 -11.64 -8.19
N ILE A 107 2.00 -11.40 -7.26
CA ILE A 107 2.65 -12.48 -6.48
C ILE A 107 1.59 -13.25 -5.68
N PHE A 108 0.70 -12.55 -4.97
CA PHE A 108 -0.37 -13.20 -4.20
C PHE A 108 -1.35 -13.99 -5.06
N SER A 109 -1.59 -13.55 -6.29
CA SER A 109 -2.45 -14.31 -7.22
C SER A 109 -1.73 -15.52 -7.83
N MET A 110 -0.39 -15.57 -7.83
CA MET A 110 0.40 -16.66 -8.40
C MET A 110 0.92 -17.69 -7.38
N ASN A 111 1.35 -17.32 -6.16
CA ASN A 111 1.63 -18.22 -5.02
C ASN A 111 2.12 -17.44 -3.78
N LEU A 112 1.77 -17.89 -2.57
CA LEU A 112 2.13 -17.24 -1.29
C LEU A 112 3.63 -17.36 -0.91
N SER A 113 4.36 -18.33 -1.48
CA SER A 113 5.69 -18.73 -0.96
C SER A 113 6.87 -17.84 -1.38
N LEU A 114 6.66 -16.84 -2.24
CA LEU A 114 7.72 -15.99 -2.82
C LEU A 114 7.79 -14.58 -2.21
N MET A 115 7.19 -14.38 -1.04
CA MET A 115 7.15 -13.04 -0.45
C MET A 115 8.54 -12.63 0.05
N ASN A 116 9.18 -11.76 -0.73
CA ASN A 116 10.42 -11.05 -0.38
C ASN A 116 10.29 -10.39 1.01
N ASN A 117 11.42 -10.20 1.70
CA ASN A 117 11.52 -9.55 3.03
C ASN A 117 11.20 -8.02 3.03
N SER A 118 10.25 -7.56 2.21
CA SER A 118 9.81 -6.16 2.14
C SER A 118 8.83 -5.81 3.24
N CYS A 119 8.73 -4.52 3.59
CA CYS A 119 7.77 -4.04 4.58
C CYS A 119 6.33 -4.31 4.14
N LEU A 120 6.02 -4.01 2.87
CA LEU A 120 4.71 -4.25 2.28
C LEU A 120 4.31 -5.73 2.33
N ALA A 121 5.23 -6.65 2.04
CA ALA A 121 4.98 -8.08 2.15
C ALA A 121 4.55 -8.49 3.57
N LYS A 122 5.24 -7.98 4.61
CA LYS A 122 4.87 -8.23 6.00
C LYS A 122 3.49 -7.70 6.36
N ILE A 123 3.13 -6.52 5.83
CA ILE A 123 1.81 -5.92 6.02
C ILE A 123 0.74 -6.80 5.38
N LEU A 124 0.97 -7.26 4.15
CA LEU A 124 0.03 -8.10 3.42
C LEU A 124 -0.22 -9.46 4.08
N LEU A 125 0.78 -10.00 4.77
CA LEU A 125 0.67 -11.26 5.53
C LEU A 125 -0.05 -11.13 6.88
N LEU A 126 -0.42 -9.92 7.31
CA LEU A 126 -1.20 -9.74 8.53
C LEU A 126 -2.56 -10.43 8.39
N ALA A 127 -2.88 -11.35 9.32
CA ALA A 127 -4.13 -12.10 9.32
C ALA A 127 -5.36 -11.20 9.55
N ASP A 128 -5.25 -10.24 10.47
CA ASP A 128 -6.32 -9.30 10.78
C ASP A 128 -6.43 -8.20 9.72
N ALA A 129 -7.57 -8.14 9.04
CA ALA A 129 -7.83 -7.20 7.95
C ALA A 129 -7.83 -5.73 8.39
N SER A 130 -8.36 -5.44 9.57
CA SER A 130 -8.46 -4.08 10.11
C SER A 130 -7.08 -3.55 10.47
N LYS A 131 -6.28 -4.36 11.17
CA LYS A 131 -4.88 -4.06 11.51
C LYS A 131 -4.03 -3.95 10.25
N ARG A 132 -4.25 -4.82 9.26
CA ARG A 132 -3.58 -4.73 7.96
C ARG A 132 -3.82 -3.40 7.27
N GLY A 133 -5.08 -2.95 7.23
CA GLY A 133 -5.44 -1.64 6.67
C GLY A 133 -4.77 -0.48 7.42
N GLN A 134 -4.81 -0.50 8.76
CA GLN A 134 -4.20 0.56 9.59
C GLN A 134 -2.67 0.65 9.39
N VAL A 135 -1.97 -0.49 9.44
CA VAL A 135 -0.51 -0.54 9.25
C VAL A 135 -0.15 -0.17 7.80
N PHE A 136 -1.00 -0.53 6.83
CA PHE A 136 -0.82 -0.10 5.45
C PHE A 136 -0.96 1.42 5.29
N ALA A 137 -2.00 2.02 5.88
CA ALA A 137 -2.17 3.47 5.86
C ALA A 137 -0.95 4.16 6.50
N ASP A 138 -0.47 3.67 7.64
CA ASP A 138 0.77 4.16 8.24
C ASP A 138 1.97 4.00 7.29
N TYR A 139 2.15 2.85 6.66
CA TYR A 139 3.24 2.61 5.70
C TYR A 139 3.23 3.57 4.51
N VAL A 140 2.06 3.82 3.92
CA VAL A 140 1.89 4.78 2.80
C VAL A 140 2.35 6.17 3.22
N CYS A 141 2.15 6.51 4.49
CA CYS A 141 2.21 7.89 4.93
C CYS A 141 3.47 8.24 5.73
N ASN A 142 3.97 7.29 6.51
CA ASN A 142 5.22 7.33 7.23
C ASN A 142 6.30 6.57 6.45
N ARG A 143 6.82 7.19 5.38
CA ARG A 143 8.04 6.71 4.68
C ARG A 143 9.30 6.64 5.56
N LYS A 144 9.23 6.89 6.87
CA LYS A 144 10.38 6.75 7.80
C LYS A 144 10.91 5.31 7.87
N TYR A 145 10.13 4.30 7.48
CA TYR A 145 10.61 2.91 7.46
C TYR A 145 11.72 2.66 6.41
N ASP A 146 11.69 3.35 5.26
CA ASP A 146 12.69 3.16 4.19
C ASP A 146 13.92 4.07 4.30
N ARG A 147 13.83 5.21 4.99
CA ARG A 147 15.04 6.01 5.31
C ARG A 147 15.94 5.29 6.31
N LEU A 148 15.37 4.67 7.34
CA LEU A 148 16.12 3.98 8.39
C LEU A 148 16.86 2.73 7.89
N LYS A 149 16.31 2.02 6.89
CA LYS A 149 16.99 0.87 6.27
C LYS A 149 18.09 1.33 5.31
N ASN A 150 17.85 2.33 4.46
CA ASN A 150 18.87 2.84 3.55
C ASN A 150 20.07 3.46 4.29
N ASP A 151 19.86 4.14 5.42
CA ASP A 151 20.95 4.68 6.25
C ASP A 151 21.73 3.60 7.00
N SER A 152 21.11 2.46 7.32
CA SER A 152 21.81 1.34 7.97
C SER A 152 22.58 0.48 6.96
N TYR A 153 22.10 0.33 5.72
CA TYR A 153 22.86 -0.29 4.63
C TYR A 153 23.96 0.62 4.07
N LYS A 154 23.74 1.94 3.95
CA LYS A 154 24.80 2.90 3.59
C LYS A 154 25.90 2.96 4.64
N ARG A 155 25.56 3.08 5.93
CA ARG A 155 26.57 3.06 7.01
C ARG A 155 27.34 1.75 7.06
N LYS A 156 26.70 0.61 6.80
CA LYS A 156 27.40 -0.70 6.73
C LYS A 156 28.28 -0.85 5.49
N ALA A 157 27.87 -0.31 4.33
CA ALA A 157 28.68 -0.34 3.11
C ALA A 157 29.89 0.61 3.19
N GLU A 158 29.74 1.78 3.80
CA GLU A 158 30.83 2.74 4.04
C GLU A 158 31.85 2.19 5.06
N THR A 159 31.39 1.53 6.12
CA THR A 159 32.28 0.89 7.12
C THR A 159 33.01 -0.34 6.55
N ALA A 160 32.42 -1.05 5.58
CA ALA A 160 33.04 -2.22 4.95
C ALA A 160 34.09 -1.87 3.88
N THR A 161 34.13 -0.63 3.39
CA THR A 161 35.02 -0.20 2.29
C THR A 161 36.34 0.43 2.80
N GLN A 162 36.53 0.57 4.12
CA GLN A 162 37.74 1.15 4.73
C GLN A 162 38.83 0.14 5.13
N CYS A 163 38.68 -1.16 4.82
CA CYS A 163 39.69 -2.18 5.13
C CYS A 163 40.25 -2.85 3.86
N THR A 164 41.07 -2.13 3.12
CA THR A 164 42.11 -2.66 2.21
C THR A 164 43.11 -1.53 2.02
N LEU A 165 44.33 -1.59 2.55
CA LEU A 165 45.47 -2.37 2.05
C LEU A 165 46.51 -2.57 3.17
N PRO A 166 47.16 -3.76 3.30
CA PRO A 166 48.35 -3.89 4.13
C PRO A 166 49.54 -3.23 3.43
N SER A 167 50.20 -2.27 4.10
CA SER A 167 51.46 -1.70 3.62
C SER A 167 52.60 -2.69 3.91
N TYR A 168 53.38 -2.95 2.87
CA TYR A 168 54.63 -3.69 2.95
C TYR A 168 55.64 -2.95 3.84
N ARG A 169 56.30 -3.66 4.76
CA ARG A 169 57.62 -3.28 5.26
C ARG A 169 58.54 -4.50 5.23
N SER A 170 59.36 -4.56 4.20
CA SER A 170 60.61 -5.29 4.13
C SER A 170 61.64 -4.61 5.05
N SER A 171 62.18 -5.34 6.00
CA SER A 171 63.34 -4.91 6.80
C SER A 171 64.59 -5.61 6.28
N CYS A 172 65.63 -4.82 5.98
CA CYS A 172 67.02 -5.26 5.94
C CYS A 172 67.51 -5.57 7.36
#